data_AF-A0A9D4AFF6-F1
#
_entry.id   AF-A0A9D4AFF6-F1
#
_cell.length_a   1.000
_cell.length_b   1.000
_cell.length_c   1.000
_cell.angle_alpha   90.00
_cell.angle_beta   90.00
_cell.angle_gamma   90.00
#
_symmetry.space_group_name_H-M   'P 1'
#
loop_
_entity.id
_entity.type
_entity.pdbx_description
1 polymer ?
#
loop_
_entity_poly.entity_id
_entity_poly.type
_entity_poly.pdbx_seq_one_letter_code
_entity_poly.pdbx_strand_id
1 'polypeptide(L)'
;MGFGPHRFLWKAIWKLDTIHKIRECPRCGAEYETLIHALKDCPTSWAILSIGGLENSTILKEYNCCIDWLEDMMRVLDKRAMADLMTTLWNSWNNKNNFIFRGKEDEAQLV
;
A
#
# COMPACT_ATOMS: atom_id res chain seq x y z
N MET A 1 11.55 -27.72 -14.69
CA MET A 1 11.41 -26.45 -15.44
C MET A 1 11.26 -25.32 -14.43
N GLY A 2 12.31 -24.51 -14.25
CA GLY A 2 12.39 -23.50 -13.20
C GLY A 2 11.56 -22.27 -13.53
N PHE A 3 10.53 -22.00 -12.72
CA PHE A 3 9.70 -20.80 -12.83
C PHE A 3 10.40 -19.64 -12.11
N GLY A 4 11.14 -18.85 -12.90
CA GLY A 4 11.90 -17.69 -12.43
C GLY A 4 11.08 -16.45 -12.02
N PRO A 5 11.76 -15.31 -11.76
CA PRO A 5 11.22 -14.06 -11.18
C PRO A 5 10.04 -13.44 -11.94
N HIS A 6 9.79 -13.89 -13.16
CA HIS A 6 8.65 -13.50 -13.98
C HIS A 6 7.29 -13.77 -13.32
N ARG A 7 7.13 -14.84 -12.51
CA ARG A 7 5.83 -15.11 -11.85
C ARG A 7 5.49 -14.08 -10.78
N PHE A 8 6.49 -13.56 -10.08
CA PHE A 8 6.31 -12.50 -9.08
C PHE A 8 5.97 -11.18 -9.76
N LEU A 9 6.68 -10.83 -10.83
CA LEU A 9 6.41 -9.65 -11.65
C LEU A 9 5.00 -9.72 -12.28
N TRP A 10 4.62 -10.84 -12.89
CA TRP A 10 3.28 -11.00 -13.48
C TRP A 10 2.16 -10.96 -12.43
N LYS A 11 2.38 -11.52 -11.24
CA LYS A 11 1.43 -11.36 -10.12
C LYS A 11 1.34 -9.92 -9.63
N ALA A 12 2.45 -9.20 -9.57
CA ALA A 12 2.47 -7.80 -9.16
C ALA A 12 1.74 -6.90 -10.18
N ILE A 13 2.01 -7.10 -11.48
CA ILE A 13 1.34 -6.39 -12.58
C ILE A 13 -0.16 -6.69 -12.57
N TRP A 14 -0.56 -7.96 -12.48
CA TRP A 14 -1.99 -8.32 -12.42
C TRP A 14 -2.70 -7.72 -11.19
N LYS A 15 -2.01 -7.62 -10.05
CA LYS A 15 -2.51 -6.95 -8.85
C LYS A 15 -2.65 -5.43 -9.03
N LEU A 16 -1.74 -4.78 -9.77
CA LEU A 16 -1.85 -3.35 -10.11
C LEU A 16 -3.06 -3.07 -11.02
N ASP A 17 -3.32 -3.93 -12.01
CA ASP A 17 -4.51 -3.83 -12.86
C ASP A 17 -5.82 -4.05 -12.09
N THR A 18 -5.78 -4.77 -10.97
CA THR A 18 -6.96 -5.05 -10.16
C THR A 18 -7.45 -3.78 -9.44
N ILE A 19 -6.54 -2.89 -9.02
CA ILE A 19 -6.93 -1.62 -8.38
C ILE A 19 -7.71 -0.71 -9.31
N HIS A 20 -7.31 -0.61 -10.57
CA HIS A 20 -8.03 0.21 -11.54
C HIS A 20 -9.46 -0.28 -11.81
N LYS A 21 -9.81 -1.50 -11.36
CA LYS A 21 -11.15 -2.08 -11.49
C LYS A 21 -11.99 -2.02 -10.23
N ILE A 22 -11.38 -1.72 -9.08
CA ILE A 22 -12.09 -1.61 -7.79
C ILE A 22 -12.59 -0.18 -7.69
N ARG A 23 -13.92 0.00 -7.70
CA ARG A 23 -14.54 1.31 -7.53
C ARG A 23 -14.57 1.72 -6.07
N GLU A 24 -14.97 0.81 -5.18
CA GLU A 24 -15.13 1.09 -3.75
C GLU A 24 -14.05 0.41 -2.92
N CYS A 25 -13.60 1.07 -1.85
CA CYS A 25 -12.61 0.48 -0.96
C CYS A 25 -13.19 -0.74 -0.24
N PRO A 26 -12.65 -1.95 -0.43
CA PRO A 26 -13.18 -3.14 0.22
C PRO A 26 -12.92 -3.17 1.74
N ARG A 27 -11.97 -2.34 2.23
CA ARG A 27 -11.59 -2.28 3.65
C ARG A 27 -12.46 -1.31 4.46
N CYS A 28 -12.67 -0.10 3.94
CA CYS A 28 -13.36 0.97 4.67
C CYS A 28 -14.67 1.43 4.03
N GLY A 29 -15.04 0.89 2.86
CA GLY A 29 -16.28 1.24 2.17
C GLY A 29 -16.28 2.61 1.48
N ALA A 30 -15.11 3.25 1.28
CA ALA A 30 -15.03 4.50 0.54
C ALA A 30 -15.52 4.33 -0.92
N GLU A 31 -16.23 5.34 -1.45
CA GLU A 31 -16.89 5.26 -2.76
C GLU A 31 -15.90 5.17 -3.94
N TYR A 32 -14.70 5.74 -3.79
CA TYR A 32 -13.64 5.77 -4.81
C TYR A 32 -12.31 5.29 -4.25
N GLU A 33 -11.89 4.11 -4.68
CA GLU A 33 -10.57 3.55 -4.36
C GLU A 33 -9.52 4.12 -5.33
N THR A 34 -8.62 4.95 -4.81
CA THR A 34 -7.43 5.42 -5.54
C THR A 34 -6.17 4.72 -5.03
N LEU A 35 -5.06 4.81 -5.77
CA LEU A 35 -3.77 4.30 -5.29
C LEU A 35 -3.31 4.98 -3.99
N ILE A 36 -3.54 6.29 -3.86
CA ILE A 36 -3.18 7.03 -2.65
C ILE A 36 -4.09 6.63 -1.48
N HIS A 37 -5.38 6.41 -1.72
CA HIS A 37 -6.27 5.88 -0.70
C HIS A 37 -5.84 4.48 -0.25
N ALA A 38 -5.62 3.57 -1.21
CA ALA A 38 -5.20 2.20 -0.97
C ALA A 38 -3.97 2.09 -0.06
N LEU A 39 -3.01 2.99 -0.24
CA LEU A 39 -1.68 2.92 0.36
C LEU A 39 -1.50 3.82 1.58
N LYS A 40 -2.25 4.93 1.67
CA LYS A 40 -2.06 5.96 2.68
C LYS A 40 -3.37 6.32 3.39
N ASP A 41 -4.40 6.73 2.66
CA ASP A 41 -5.57 7.38 3.28
C ASP A 41 -6.64 6.41 3.82
N CYS A 42 -6.60 5.14 3.39
CA CYS A 42 -7.45 4.09 3.96
C CYS A 42 -7.12 3.91 5.45
N PRO A 43 -8.10 3.90 6.37
CA PRO A 43 -7.85 3.76 7.82
C PRO A 43 -6.95 2.57 8.19
N THR A 44 -7.10 1.43 7.50
CA THR A 44 -6.22 0.27 7.70
C THR A 44 -4.79 0.56 7.28
N SER A 45 -4.60 1.19 6.11
CA SER A 45 -3.28 1.54 5.60
C SER A 45 -2.62 2.62 6.44
N TRP A 46 -3.40 3.60 6.89
CA TRP A 46 -3.00 4.62 7.85
C TRP A 46 -2.47 3.97 9.14
N ALA A 47 -3.22 3.04 9.73
CA ALA A 47 -2.81 2.35 10.94
C ALA A 47 -1.49 1.57 10.75
N ILE A 48 -1.33 0.88 9.61
CA ILE A 48 -0.09 0.16 9.26
C ILE A 48 1.09 1.14 9.15
N LEU A 49 0.91 2.30 8.52
CA LEU A 49 1.96 3.31 8.38
C LEU A 49 2.33 3.96 9.72
N SER A 50 1.35 4.25 10.56
CA SER A 50 1.58 4.77 11.92
C SER A 50 2.34 3.76 12.79
N ILE A 51 2.02 2.46 12.70
CA ILE A 51 2.78 1.40 13.38
C ILE A 51 4.21 1.32 12.81
N GLY A 52 4.37 1.50 11.51
CA GLY A 52 5.67 1.56 10.82
C GLY A 52 6.52 2.79 11.15
N GLY A 53 6.06 3.68 12.04
CA GLY A 53 6.82 4.85 12.50
C GLY A 53 6.81 6.04 11.54
N LEU A 54 5.93 6.04 10.54
CA LEU A 54 5.79 7.21 9.67
C LEU A 54 5.06 8.33 10.44
N GLU A 55 5.65 9.52 10.50
CA GLU A 55 5.10 10.63 11.28
C GLU A 55 3.71 11.07 10.80
N ASN A 56 2.84 11.40 11.76
CA ASN A 56 1.47 11.88 11.48
C ASN A 56 1.45 13.13 10.59
N SER A 57 2.42 14.05 10.75
CA SER A 57 2.57 15.26 9.92
C SER A 57 2.69 14.92 8.42
N THR A 58 3.44 13.87 8.13
CA THR A 58 3.74 13.36 6.79
C THR A 58 2.56 12.57 6.20
N ILE A 59 1.80 11.89 7.06
CA ILE A 59 0.60 11.16 6.64
C ILE A 59 -0.61 12.09 6.44
N LEU A 60 -0.73 13.16 7.23
CA LEU A 60 -1.87 14.08 7.18
C LEU A 60 -1.81 15.06 6.00
N LYS A 61 -0.64 15.25 5.39
CA LYS A 61 -0.51 16.09 4.20
C LYS A 61 -1.34 15.50 3.06
N GLU A 62 -2.13 16.35 2.42
CA GLU A 62 -2.97 15.97 1.28
C GLU A 62 -2.14 15.86 0.01
N TYR A 63 -2.35 14.80 -0.76
CA TYR A 63 -1.71 14.57 -2.05
C TYR A 63 -2.74 14.10 -3.06
N ASN A 64 -2.68 14.64 -4.28
CA ASN A 64 -3.58 14.26 -5.36
C ASN A 64 -3.19 12.92 -6.01
N CYS A 65 -1.91 12.55 -5.96
CA CYS A 65 -1.43 11.27 -6.49
C CYS A 65 -0.38 10.62 -5.59
N CYS A 66 -0.25 9.30 -5.71
CA CYS A 66 0.68 8.51 -4.91
C CYS A 66 2.15 8.76 -5.27
N ILE A 67 2.44 9.19 -6.50
CA ILE A 67 3.81 9.45 -6.93
C ILE A 67 4.32 10.72 -6.24
N ASP A 68 3.55 11.80 -6.22
CA ASP A 68 3.93 13.05 -5.53
C ASP A 68 4.20 12.81 -4.04
N TRP A 69 3.38 11.98 -3.40
CA TRP A 69 3.59 11.59 -2.02
C TRP A 69 4.92 10.84 -1.85
N LEU A 70 5.17 9.80 -2.66
CA LEU A 70 6.40 9.02 -2.59
C LEU A 70 7.65 9.86 -2.88
N GLU A 71 7.59 10.79 -3.83
CA GLU A 71 8.69 11.70 -4.12
C GLU A 71 9.02 12.59 -2.93
N ASP A 72 8.00 13.10 -2.22
CA ASP A 72 8.20 13.88 -1.01
C ASP A 72 8.79 13.02 0.12
N MET A 73 8.35 11.76 0.25
CA MET A 73 8.94 10.81 1.21
C MET A 73 10.41 10.57 0.92
N MET A 74 10.79 10.42 -0.34
CA MET A 74 12.19 10.23 -0.74
C MET A 74 13.09 11.44 -0.42
N ARG A 75 12.51 12.63 -0.30
CA ARG A 75 13.24 13.86 0.07
C ARG A 75 13.43 13.98 1.59
N VAL A 76 12.46 13.49 2.37
CA VAL A 76 12.42 13.63 3.83
C VAL A 76 13.08 12.44 4.53
N LEU A 77 12.88 11.23 4.02
CA LEU A 77 13.35 9.99 4.64
C LEU A 77 14.76 9.64 4.18
N ASP A 78 15.54 9.05 5.08
CA ASP A 78 16.79 8.41 4.71
C ASP A 78 16.57 7.11 3.92
N LYS A 79 17.64 6.54 3.36
CA LYS A 79 17.56 5.33 2.53
C LYS A 79 16.99 4.11 3.25
N ARG A 80 17.25 3.98 4.56
CA ARG A 80 16.75 2.86 5.36
C ARG A 80 15.27 3.05 5.65
N ALA A 81 14.89 4.23 6.13
CA ALA A 81 13.50 4.58 6.39
C ALA A 81 12.63 4.48 5.11
N MET A 82 13.17 4.89 3.95
CA MET A 82 12.48 4.72 2.68
C MET A 82 12.32 3.23 2.31
N ALA A 83 13.31 2.38 2.56
CA ALA A 83 13.20 0.94 2.31
C ALA A 83 12.16 0.28 3.23
N ASP A 84 12.13 0.68 4.50
CA ASP A 84 11.15 0.22 5.48
C ASP A 84 9.73 0.67 5.08
N LEU A 85 9.58 1.92 4.60
CA LEU A 85 8.33 2.41 4.03
C LEU A 85 7.89 1.57 2.82
N MET A 86 8.78 1.35 1.84
CA MET A 86 8.45 0.54 0.65
C MET A 86 8.02 -0.89 1.02
N THR A 87 8.67 -1.49 2.02
CA THR A 87 8.32 -2.82 2.54
C THR A 87 6.95 -2.81 3.20
N THR A 88 6.65 -1.77 3.99
CA THR A 88 5.37 -1.57 4.65
C THR A 88 4.23 -1.38 3.64
N LEU A 89 4.45 -0.57 2.61
CA LEU A 89 3.49 -0.36 1.52
C LEU A 89 3.20 -1.63 0.75
N TRP A 90 4.25 -2.40 0.43
CA TRP A 90 4.11 -3.69 -0.22
C TRP A 90 3.30 -4.67 0.63
N ASN A 91 3.53 -4.70 1.94
CA ASN A 91 2.79 -5.56 2.86
C ASN A 91 1.32 -5.15 2.96
N SER A 92 1.03 -3.86 3.13
CA SER A 92 -0.36 -3.35 3.14
C SER A 92 -1.08 -3.69 1.84
N TRP A 93 -0.42 -3.48 0.70
CA TRP A 93 -0.95 -3.83 -0.61
C TRP A 93 -1.22 -5.33 -0.77
N ASN A 94 -0.29 -6.17 -0.33
CA ASN A 94 -0.41 -7.61 -0.46
C ASN A 94 -1.55 -8.15 0.42
N ASN A 95 -1.65 -7.63 1.65
CA ASN A 95 -2.75 -7.92 2.57
C ASN A 95 -4.11 -7.53 1.97
N LYS A 96 -4.19 -6.36 1.32
CA LYS A 96 -5.43 -5.91 0.66
C LYS A 96 -5.86 -6.86 -0.45
N ASN A 97 -4.90 -7.28 -1.27
CA ASN A 97 -5.17 -8.24 -2.33
C ASN A 97 -5.59 -9.59 -1.77
N ASN A 98 -4.98 -10.05 -0.67
CA ASN A 98 -5.42 -11.28 -0.01
C ASN A 98 -6.87 -11.15 0.46
N PHE A 99 -7.26 -10.00 1.02
CA PHE A 99 -8.65 -9.74 1.40
C PHE A 99 -9.60 -9.82 0.20
N ILE A 100 -9.29 -9.13 -0.90
CA ILE A 100 -10.10 -9.13 -2.12
C ILE A 100 -10.26 -10.55 -2.72
N PHE A 101 -9.16 -11.33 -2.79
CA PHE A 101 -9.17 -12.62 -3.49
C PHE A 101 -9.51 -13.82 -2.60
N ARG A 102 -9.35 -13.72 -1.29
CA ARG A 102 -9.53 -14.84 -0.35
C ARG A 102 -10.52 -14.54 0.78
N GLY A 103 -11.04 -13.32 0.89
CA GLY A 103 -11.93 -12.89 1.97
C GLY A 103 -11.28 -12.89 3.35
N LYS A 104 -9.93 -12.88 3.42
CA LYS A 104 -9.17 -12.89 4.68
C LYS A 104 -8.19 -11.73 4.71
N GLU A 105 -8.32 -10.90 5.74
CA GLU A 105 -7.35 -9.87 6.10
C GLU A 105 -6.48 -10.44 7.22
N ASP A 106 -5.16 -10.50 7.02
CA ASP A 106 -4.24 -10.83 8.11
C ASP A 106 -4.11 -9.58 9.01
N GLU A 107 -4.24 -9.73 10.32
CA GLU A 107 -4.07 -8.60 11.25
C GLU A 107 -2.65 -8.02 11.11
N ALA A 108 -2.52 -6.68 11.22
CA ALA A 108 -1.23 -6.02 11.18
C ALA A 108 -0.36 -6.50 12.37
N GLN A 109 0.68 -7.26 12.09
CA GLN A 109 1.64 -7.76 13.08
C GLN A 109 3.01 -7.13 12.80
N LEU A 110 3.71 -6.75 13.88
CA LEU A 110 5.10 -6.30 13.83
C LEU A 110 5.97 -7.42 13.23
N VAL A 111 6.78 -7.09 12.23
CA VAL A 111 7.85 -7.96 11.71
C VAL A 111 9.17 -7.56 12.35
#